data_AF-A0A6L9TB71-F1
#
_entry.id   AF-A0A6L9TB71-F1
#
_cell.length_a   1.000
_cell.length_b   1.000
_cell.length_c   1.000
_cell.angle_alpha   90.00
_cell.angle_beta   90.00
_cell.angle_gamma   90.00
#
_symmetry.space_group_name_H-M   'P 1'
#
loop_
_entity.id
_entity.type
_entity.pdbx_description
1 polymer ?
#
loop_
_entity_poly.entity_id
_entity_poly.type
_entity_poly.pdbx_seq_one_letter_code
_entity_poly.pdbx_strand_id
1 'polypeptide(L)'
;MAKPVKVVLKRRAFNQQVLHKAVEPVIDDVEAHMRSEAAGDDRIKVYRNEDTDRANVVATCPAPVEREHGTLTRMLGGVRV
;
A
#
# COMPACT_ATOMS: atom_id res chain seq x y z
N MET A 1 22.14 -30.51 31.20
CA MET A 1 21.55 -29.17 30.98
C MET A 1 20.53 -29.26 29.86
N ALA A 2 19.29 -28.80 30.08
CA ALA A 2 18.26 -28.80 29.04
C ALA A 2 18.60 -27.76 27.97
N LYS A 3 18.49 -28.12 26.69
CA LYS A 3 18.74 -27.18 25.59
C LYS A 3 17.65 -26.09 25.61
N PRO A 4 18.01 -24.81 25.39
CA PRO A 4 17.02 -23.75 25.31
C PRO A 4 16.06 -24.00 24.14
N VAL A 5 14.76 -23.86 24.42
CA VAL A 5 13.72 -23.93 23.40
C VAL A 5 13.74 -22.64 22.60
N LYS A 6 13.94 -22.74 21.28
CA LYS A 6 13.90 -21.59 20.36
C LYS A 6 12.55 -21.57 19.64
N VAL A 7 11.79 -20.51 19.86
CA VAL A 7 10.59 -20.22 19.06
C VAL A 7 10.96 -19.18 18.01
N VAL A 8 10.70 -19.48 16.74
CA VAL A 8 10.92 -18.55 15.62
C VAL A 8 9.61 -18.39 14.88
N LEU A 9 9.18 -17.15 14.70
CA LEU A 9 8.00 -16.86 13.90
C LEU A 9 8.26 -17.28 12.44
N LYS A 10 7.31 -18.01 11.86
CA LYS A 10 7.35 -18.36 10.44
C LYS A 10 7.14 -17.08 9.63
N ARG A 11 8.23 -16.49 9.14
CA ARG A 11 8.25 -15.21 8.41
C ARG A 11 7.14 -15.10 7.36
N ARG A 12 6.95 -16.12 6.52
CA ARG A 12 5.91 -16.12 5.47
C ARG A 12 4.49 -16.04 6.05
N ALA A 13 4.21 -16.81 7.10
CA ALA A 13 2.90 -16.79 7.77
C ALA A 13 2.66 -15.46 8.50
N PHE A 14 3.71 -14.92 9.12
CA PHE A 14 3.67 -13.60 9.76
C PHE A 14 3.36 -12.50 8.75
N ASN A 15 4.08 -12.43 7.63
CA ASN A 15 3.85 -11.42 6.59
C ASN A 15 2.41 -11.52 6.07
N GLN A 16 1.93 -12.72 5.77
CA GLN A 16 0.58 -12.90 5.25
C GLN A 16 -0.53 -12.54 6.26
N GLN A 17 -0.33 -12.81 7.55
CA GLN A 17 -1.34 -12.44 8.56
C GLN A 17 -1.28 -10.96 8.92
N VAL A 18 -0.09 -10.42 9.16
CA VAL A 18 0.08 -9.08 9.73
C VAL A 18 0.18 -8.02 8.65
N LEU A 19 1.00 -8.24 7.63
CA LEU A 19 1.29 -7.23 6.59
C LEU A 19 0.36 -7.30 5.38
N HIS A 20 -0.54 -8.28 5.35
CA HIS A 20 -1.52 -8.43 4.29
C HIS A 20 -2.93 -8.40 4.87
N LYS A 21 -3.33 -9.40 5.67
CA LYS A 21 -4.71 -9.47 6.21
C LYS A 21 -5.04 -8.41 7.26
N ALA A 22 -4.21 -8.25 8.29
CA ALA A 22 -4.53 -7.36 9.41
C ALA A 22 -4.51 -5.87 9.02
N VAL A 23 -3.83 -5.52 7.93
CA VAL A 23 -3.74 -4.15 7.41
C VAL A 23 -4.76 -3.87 6.31
N GLU A 24 -5.58 -4.83 5.88
CA GLU A 24 -6.58 -4.61 4.82
C GLU A 24 -7.48 -3.39 5.04
N PRO A 25 -8.04 -3.15 6.25
CA PRO A 25 -8.89 -1.98 6.47
C PRO A 25 -8.16 -0.65 6.24
N VAL A 26 -6.89 -0.58 6.65
CA VAL A 26 -6.05 0.61 6.42
C VAL A 26 -5.78 0.79 4.92
N ILE A 27 -5.57 -0.32 4.21
CA ILE A 27 -5.33 -0.30 2.76
C ILE A 27 -6.59 0.11 1.99
N ASP A 28 -7.78 -0.26 2.46
CA ASP A 28 -9.06 0.21 1.90
C ASP A 28 -9.19 1.73 2.01
N ASP A 29 -8.88 2.29 3.17
CA ASP A 29 -8.90 3.74 3.39
C ASP A 29 -7.90 4.48 2.49
N VAL A 30 -6.68 3.93 2.35
CA VAL A 30 -5.65 4.47 1.45
C VAL A 30 -6.10 4.40 0.00
N GLU A 31 -6.71 3.30 -0.45
CA GLU A 31 -7.23 3.17 -1.81
C GLU A 31 -8.34 4.19 -2.07
N ALA A 32 -9.29 4.32 -1.15
CA ALA A 32 -10.38 5.28 -1.26
C ALA A 32 -9.85 6.72 -1.35
N HIS A 33 -8.87 7.09 -0.51
CA HIS A 33 -8.23 8.39 -0.57
C HIS A 33 -7.53 8.63 -1.91
N MET A 34 -6.74 7.66 -2.37
CA MET A 34 -6.03 7.74 -3.65
C MET A 34 -6.99 7.86 -4.84
N ARG A 35 -8.11 7.12 -4.83
CA ARG A 35 -9.14 7.23 -5.86
C ARG A 35 -9.84 8.59 -5.82
N SER A 36 -10.11 9.13 -4.64
CA SER A 36 -10.71 10.45 -4.47
C SER A 36 -9.83 11.55 -5.07
N GLU A 37 -8.52 11.52 -4.80
CA GLU A 37 -7.58 12.49 -5.36
C GLU A 37 -7.37 12.29 -6.88
N ALA A 38 -7.42 11.04 -7.36
CA ALA A 38 -7.29 10.72 -8.79
C ALA A 38 -8.55 11.06 -9.61
N ALA A 39 -9.72 11.22 -8.99
CA ALA A 39 -10.98 11.47 -9.70
C ALA A 39 -10.99 12.76 -10.54
N GLY A 40 -10.05 13.67 -10.30
CA GLY A 40 -9.86 14.88 -11.11
C GLY A 40 -9.03 14.69 -12.38
N ASP A 41 -8.39 13.53 -12.60
CA ASP A 41 -7.52 13.28 -13.75
C ASP A 41 -7.56 11.81 -14.20
N ASP A 42 -8.27 11.54 -15.31
CA ASP A 42 -8.43 10.20 -15.91
C ASP A 42 -7.12 9.51 -16.30
N ARG A 43 -6.00 10.24 -16.35
CA ARG A 43 -4.68 9.69 -16.65
C ARG A 43 -4.05 9.01 -15.43
N ILE A 44 -4.57 9.27 -14.23
CA ILE A 44 -4.10 8.66 -12.99
C ILE A 44 -4.83 7.34 -12.77
N LYS A 45 -4.08 6.24 -12.67
CA LYS A 45 -4.64 4.92 -12.39
C LYS A 45 -4.26 4.47 -10.99
N VAL A 46 -5.27 4.05 -10.22
CA VAL A 46 -5.13 3.51 -8.87
C VAL A 46 -5.64 2.07 -8.84
N TYR A 47 -4.84 1.15 -8.31
CA TYR A 47 -5.20 -0.27 -8.20
C TYR A 47 -4.54 -0.95 -7.00
N ARG A 48 -5.18 -2.01 -6.48
CA ARG A 48 -4.57 -2.93 -5.51
C ARG A 48 -3.55 -3.82 -6.21
N ASN A 49 -2.41 -4.01 -5.56
CA ASN A 49 -1.43 -5.00 -5.97
C ASN A 49 -1.49 -6.20 -5.00
N GLU A 50 -2.09 -7.30 -5.45
CA GLU A 50 -2.26 -8.51 -4.65
C GLU A 50 -1.14 -9.54 -4.87
N ASP A 51 -0.23 -9.29 -5.82
CA ASP A 51 0.83 -10.21 -6.23
C ASP A 51 2.02 -10.26 -5.23
N THR A 52 1.87 -9.67 -4.04
CA THR A 52 2.96 -9.56 -3.06
C THR A 52 2.57 -10.11 -1.68
N ASP A 53 3.58 -10.35 -0.83
CA ASP A 53 3.38 -10.82 0.54
C ASP A 53 2.87 -9.72 1.50
N ARG A 54 2.47 -8.58 0.95
CA ARG A 54 1.99 -7.38 1.64
C ARG A 54 0.80 -6.79 0.89
N ALA A 55 -0.10 -6.13 1.60
CA ALA A 55 -1.16 -5.37 0.95
C ALA A 55 -0.62 -3.99 0.57
N ASN A 56 -0.82 -3.56 -0.68
CA ASN A 56 -0.40 -2.26 -1.17
C ASN A 56 -1.33 -1.72 -2.27
N VAL A 57 -1.42 -0.40 -2.30
CA VAL A 57 -2.09 0.36 -3.35
C VAL A 57 -1.04 0.99 -4.25
N VAL A 58 -1.24 0.92 -5.56
CA VAL A 58 -0.36 1.54 -6.55
C VAL A 58 -1.13 2.63 -7.26
N ALA A 59 -0.60 3.85 -7.21
CA ALA A 59 -1.04 4.98 -8.03
C ALA A 59 0.00 5.25 -9.12
N THR A 60 -0.45 5.36 -10.36
CA THR A 60 0.41 5.64 -11.52
C THR A 60 -0.12 6.85 -12.27
N CYS A 61 0.79 7.69 -12.76
CA CYS A 61 0.50 8.92 -13.50
C CYS A 61 1.56 9.09 -14.60
N PRO A 62 1.21 9.63 -15.79
CA PRO A 62 2.22 9.95 -16.80
C PRO A 62 3.24 10.96 -16.27
N ALA A 63 4.53 10.72 -16.52
CA ALA A 63 5.61 11.58 -16.02
C ALA A 63 5.48 13.09 -16.31
N PRO A 64 4.94 13.52 -17.48
CA PRO A 64 4.68 14.95 -17.71
C PRO A 64 3.68 15.56 -16.73
N VAL A 65 2.61 14.82 -16.42
CA VAL A 65 1.52 15.24 -15.51
C VAL A 65 2.03 15.32 -14.08
N GLU A 66 2.87 14.37 -13.64
CA GLU A 66 3.52 14.43 -12.33
C GLU A 66 4.48 15.61 -12.21
N ARG A 67 5.26 15.89 -13.26
CA ARG A 67 6.25 16.98 -13.23
C ARG A 67 5.59 18.36 -13.22
N GLU A 68 4.39 18.48 -13.78
CA GLU A 68 3.65 19.73 -13.92
C GLU A 68 2.74 20.02 -12.72
N HIS A 69 2.14 18.99 -12.13
CA HIS A 69 1.14 19.14 -11.05
C HIS A 69 1.55 18.55 -9.70
N GLY A 70 2.59 17.71 -9.67
CA GLY A 70 3.04 17.02 -8.45
C GLY A 70 1.98 16.11 -7.84
N THR A 71 1.05 15.58 -8.65
CA THR A 71 -0.18 14.97 -8.17
C THR A 71 0.06 13.73 -7.31
N LEU A 72 0.95 12.81 -7.71
CA LEU A 72 1.31 11.64 -6.90
C LEU A 72 2.06 12.05 -5.63
N THR A 73 2.92 13.05 -5.71
CA THR A 73 3.63 13.60 -4.54
C THR A 73 2.66 14.20 -3.51
N ARG A 74 1.62 14.91 -3.99
CA ARG A 74 0.54 15.45 -3.16
C ARG A 74 -0.31 14.32 -2.54
N MET A 75 -0.69 13.33 -3.35
CA MET A 75 -1.43 12.17 -2.88
C MET A 75 -0.69 11.41 -1.78
N LEU A 76 0.63 11.23 -1.92
CA LEU A 76 1.49 10.60 -0.91
C LEU A 76 1.53 11.40 0.39
N GLY A 77 1.58 12.74 0.33
CA GLY A 77 1.58 13.60 1.51
C GLY A 77 0.24 13.66 2.25
N GLY A 78 -0.87 13.30 1.59
CA GLY A 78 -2.22 13.28 2.16
C GLY A 78 -2.57 12.01 2.92
N VAL A 79 -1.85 10.91 2.68
CA VAL A 79 -2.06 9.64 3.38
C VAL A 79 -1.67 9.77 4.85
N ARG A 80 -2.64 9.54 5.73
CA ARG A 80 -2.41 9.39 7.18
C ARG A 80 -2.71 7.95 7.56
N VAL A 81 -1.73 7.30 8.18
CA VAL A 81 -1.81 5.93 8.72
C VAL A 81 -1.82 6.00 10.24
#